data_AF-A0AAU9PQP6-F1
#
_entry.id   AF-A0AAU9PQP6-F1
#
_cell.length_a   1.000
_cell.length_b   1.000
_cell.length_c   1.000
_cell.angle_alpha   90.00
_cell.angle_beta   90.00
_cell.angle_gamma   90.00
#
_symmetry.space_group_name_H-M   'P 1'
#
loop_
_entity.id
_entity.type
_entity.pdbx_description
1 polymer ?
#
loop_
_entity_poly.entity_id
_entity_poly.type
_entity_poly.pdbx_seq_one_letter_code
_entity_poly.pdbx_strand_id
1 'polypeptide(L)'
;MLPFEFRGGLISVVEYMEEVLINPKAGFYINRDVFGAEGDFITSPEVSQMFGEMVGVWATCLWEQMGQPNRVNLVEFGPGRGTLMADLLRGASKFEKFTKSLNIHMIEVSPTLKKIQKLTLI
;
A
#
# COMPACT_ATOMS: atom_id res chain seq x y z
N MET A 1 5.39 12.75 -11.05
CA MET A 1 5.28 13.96 -10.22
C MET A 1 6.39 14.89 -10.68
N LEU A 2 6.08 16.12 -11.09
CA LEU A 2 7.11 17.09 -11.50
C LEU A 2 7.97 17.46 -10.27
N PRO A 3 9.28 17.69 -10.44
CA PRO A 3 10.10 18.15 -9.32
C PRO A 3 9.59 19.50 -8.83
N PHE A 4 9.38 19.60 -7.51
CA PHE A 4 9.08 20.86 -6.85
C PHE A 4 10.28 21.80 -7.02
N GLU A 5 10.03 23.00 -7.54
CA GLU A 5 11.07 24.01 -7.74
C GLU A 5 10.80 25.15 -6.76
N PHE A 6 11.65 25.26 -5.74
CA PHE A 6 11.59 26.34 -4.76
C PHE A 6 11.78 27.68 -5.47
N ARG A 7 10.71 28.49 -5.54
CA ARG A 7 10.74 29.81 -6.20
C ARG A 7 11.28 30.95 -5.32
N GLY A 8 11.78 30.62 -4.12
CA GLY A 8 12.24 31.57 -3.11
C GLY A 8 11.08 32.18 -2.30
N GLY A 9 11.32 32.44 -1.01
CA GLY A 9 10.32 32.96 -0.07
C GLY A 9 9.97 31.97 1.07
N LEU A 10 8.98 32.34 1.88
CA LEU A 10 8.43 31.45 2.90
C LEU A 10 7.72 30.28 2.22
N ILE A 11 7.93 29.07 2.73
CA ILE A 11 7.17 27.90 2.31
C ILE A 11 5.96 27.66 3.20
N SER A 12 4.90 27.15 2.59
CA SER A 12 3.78 26.57 3.31
C SER A 12 4.19 25.27 4.02
N VAL A 13 3.40 24.87 5.01
CA VAL A 13 3.58 23.59 5.70
C VAL A 13 3.42 22.41 4.72
N VAL A 14 2.58 22.55 3.69
CA VAL A 14 2.39 21.51 2.67
C VAL A 14 3.69 21.27 1.90
N GLU A 15 4.30 22.34 1.40
CA GLU A 15 5.56 22.26 0.64
C GLU A 15 6.70 21.73 1.51
N TYR A 16 6.76 22.16 2.78
CA TYR A 16 7.72 21.61 3.74
C TYR A 16 7.54 20.10 3.93
N MET A 17 6.31 19.64 4.16
CA MET A 17 6.01 18.22 4.38
C MET A 17 6.30 17.38 3.14
N GLU A 18 5.98 17.85 1.95
CA GLU A 18 6.35 17.17 0.71
C GLU A 18 7.87 17.03 0.58
N GLU A 19 8.62 18.11 0.84
CA GLU A 19 10.08 18.09 0.72
C GLU A 19 10.72 17.12 1.74
N VAL A 20 10.34 17.17 3.01
CA VAL A 20 10.98 16.31 4.02
C VAL A 20 10.58 14.84 3.90
N LEU A 21 9.39 14.53 3.37
CA LEU A 21 8.89 13.14 3.30
C LEU A 21 9.27 12.44 1.99
N ILE A 22 9.18 13.12 0.84
CA ILE A 22 9.23 12.47 -0.48
C ILE A 22 10.29 13.04 -1.43
N ASN A 23 11.16 13.95 -0.98
CA ASN A 23 12.26 14.44 -1.81
C ASN A 23 13.14 13.27 -2.32
N PRO A 24 13.44 13.17 -3.63
CA PRO A 24 14.18 12.05 -4.20
C PRO A 24 15.61 11.85 -3.68
N LYS A 25 16.24 12.90 -3.12
CA LYS A 25 17.61 12.88 -2.61
C LYS A 25 17.70 12.74 -1.11
N ALA A 26 16.77 13.32 -0.35
CA ALA A 26 16.84 13.39 1.12
C ALA A 26 15.55 12.98 1.85
N GLY A 27 14.47 12.69 1.12
CA GLY A 27 13.16 12.38 1.68
C GLY A 27 13.16 11.13 2.55
N PHE A 28 12.45 11.21 3.67
CA PHE A 28 12.38 10.16 4.67
C PHE A 28 11.94 8.80 4.09
N TYR A 29 10.88 8.78 3.26
CA TYR A 29 10.34 7.53 2.69
C TYR A 29 11.08 7.02 1.45
N ILE A 30 12.05 7.77 0.92
CA ILE A 30 12.76 7.41 -0.31
C ILE A 30 14.09 6.72 -0.04
N ASN A 31 14.83 7.17 0.97
CA ASN A 31 16.24 6.82 1.15
C ASN A 31 16.53 5.71 2.17
N ARG A 32 15.52 5.22 2.88
CA ARG A 32 15.67 4.19 3.93
C ARG A 32 14.53 3.18 3.86
N ASP A 33 14.80 1.94 4.26
CA ASP A 33 13.75 0.97 4.58
C ASP A 33 13.25 1.28 5.99
N VAL A 34 12.06 1.88 6.09
CA VAL A 34 11.52 2.43 7.34
C VAL A 34 10.42 1.54 7.95
N PHE A 35 10.12 0.40 7.34
CA PHE A 35 8.99 -0.45 7.70
C PHE A 35 9.42 -1.81 8.29
N GLY A 36 8.68 -2.28 9.30
CA GLY A 36 8.86 -3.60 9.90
C GLY A 36 9.56 -3.54 11.26
N ALA A 37 9.80 -4.70 11.88
CA ALA A 37 10.40 -4.78 13.22
C ALA A 37 11.82 -4.20 13.32
N GLU A 38 12.55 -4.16 12.20
CA GLU A 38 13.88 -3.52 12.10
C GLU A 38 13.82 -2.10 11.52
N GLY A 39 12.64 -1.61 11.14
CA GLY A 39 12.40 -0.26 10.65
C GLY A 39 11.94 0.70 11.76
N ASP A 40 11.72 1.97 11.40
CA ASP A 40 11.27 3.01 12.34
C ASP A 40 9.80 2.86 12.74
N PHE A 41 9.02 2.05 12.02
CA PHE A 41 7.59 1.83 12.26
C PHE A 41 7.16 0.37 12.11
N ILE A 42 6.45 -0.13 13.14
CA ILE A 42 5.66 -1.36 13.06
C ILE A 42 4.20 -1.01 12.78
N THR A 43 3.61 -1.60 11.74
CA THR A 43 2.22 -1.37 11.32
C THR A 43 1.35 -2.60 11.62
N SER A 44 0.02 -2.44 11.67
CA SER A 44 -0.89 -3.56 12.00
C SER A 44 -0.71 -4.81 11.14
N PRO A 45 -0.50 -4.71 9.80
CA PRO A 45 -0.17 -5.88 8.98
C PRO A 45 1.13 -6.58 9.39
N GLU A 46 2.13 -5.84 9.87
CA GLU A 46 3.42 -6.38 10.30
C GLU A 46 3.36 -7.01 11.71
N VAL A 47 2.38 -6.62 12.54
CA VAL A 47 2.18 -7.22 13.87
C VAL A 47 1.49 -8.57 13.78
N SER A 48 0.46 -8.70 12.94
CA SER A 48 -0.32 -9.93 12.86
C SER A 48 -0.98 -10.10 11.51
N GLN A 49 -0.77 -11.29 10.94
CA GLN A 49 -1.43 -11.76 9.72
C GLN A 49 -2.96 -11.75 9.83
N MET A 50 -3.51 -11.86 11.05
CA MET A 50 -4.95 -11.84 11.29
C MET A 50 -5.58 -10.53 10.83
N PHE A 51 -4.84 -9.42 10.90
CA PHE A 51 -5.34 -8.14 10.42
C PHE A 51 -5.66 -8.21 8.92
N GLY A 52 -4.72 -8.67 8.10
CA GLY A 52 -4.94 -8.78 6.66
C GLY A 52 -5.98 -9.82 6.28
N GLU A 53 -6.00 -10.97 6.96
CA GLU A 53 -7.03 -12.00 6.73
C GLU A 53 -8.45 -11.47 6.98
N MET A 54 -8.65 -10.72 8.07
CA MET A 54 -9.95 -10.13 8.39
C MET A 54 -10.37 -9.08 7.37
N VAL A 55 -9.43 -8.30 6.83
CA VAL A 55 -9.71 -7.39 5.71
C VAL A 55 -10.11 -8.18 4.45
N GLY A 56 -9.51 -9.35 4.20
CA GLY A 56 -9.91 -10.25 3.10
C GLY A 56 -11.33 -10.78 3.23
N VAL A 57 -11.73 -11.19 4.44
CA VAL A 57 -13.10 -11.60 4.74
C VAL A 57 -14.07 -10.43 4.55
N TRP A 58 -13.72 -9.25 5.07
CA TRP A 58 -14.53 -8.04 4.90
C TRP A 58 -14.72 -7.68 3.42
N ALA A 59 -13.65 -7.68 2.63
CA ALA A 59 -13.69 -7.34 1.20
C ALA A 59 -14.56 -8.34 0.41
N THR A 60 -14.48 -9.64 0.75
CA THR A 60 -15.33 -10.68 0.18
C THR A 60 -16.80 -10.41 0.49
N CYS A 61 -17.12 -10.14 1.76
CA CYS A 61 -18.50 -9.85 2.18
C CYS A 61 -19.05 -8.61 1.47
N LEU A 62 -18.24 -7.56 1.33
CA LEU A 62 -18.62 -6.36 0.61
C LEU A 62 -18.88 -6.65 -0.87
N TRP A 63 -18.03 -7.44 -1.52
CA TRP A 63 -18.24 -7.86 -2.91
C TRP A 63 -19.53 -8.67 -3.11
N GLU A 64 -19.88 -9.55 -2.15
CA GLU A 64 -21.17 -10.25 -2.17
C GLU A 64 -22.36 -9.29 -2.05
N GLN A 65 -22.26 -8.30 -1.14
CA GLN A 65 -23.29 -7.27 -0.98
C GLN A 65 -23.44 -6.38 -2.22
N MET A 66 -22.37 -6.21 -3.01
CA MET A 66 -22.39 -5.51 -4.29
C MET A 66 -23.05 -6.33 -5.42
N GLY A 67 -23.54 -7.53 -5.15
CA GLY A 67 -24.17 -8.39 -6.15
C GLY A 67 -23.18 -9.22 -6.97
N GLN A 68 -22.01 -9.52 -6.42
CA GLN A 68 -20.99 -10.38 -7.02
C GLN A 68 -20.56 -9.92 -8.43
N PRO A 69 -20.14 -8.65 -8.62
CA PRO A 69 -19.72 -8.17 -9.92
C PRO A 69 -18.55 -9.00 -10.47
N ASN A 70 -18.60 -9.29 -11.78
CA ASN A 70 -17.57 -10.10 -12.47
C ASN A 70 -16.19 -9.43 -12.49
N ARG A 71 -16.12 -8.11 -12.27
CA ARG A 71 -14.88 -7.35 -12.15
C ARG A 71 -15.02 -6.27 -11.08
N VAL A 72 -14.04 -6.16 -10.20
CA VAL A 72 -13.94 -5.11 -9.20
C VAL A 72 -12.49 -4.68 -9.04
N ASN A 73 -12.25 -3.38 -8.85
CA ASN A 73 -10.92 -2.88 -8.56
C ASN A 73 -10.68 -2.92 -7.05
N LEU A 74 -9.61 -3.58 -6.63
CA LEU A 74 -9.10 -3.51 -5.26
C LEU A 74 -7.87 -2.60 -5.26
N VAL A 75 -7.97 -1.44 -4.62
CA VAL A 75 -6.94 -0.39 -4.69
C VAL A 75 -6.36 -0.14 -3.30
N GLU A 76 -5.04 -0.27 -3.16
CA GLU A 76 -4.32 0.04 -1.93
C GLU A 76 -3.37 1.22 -2.16
N PHE A 77 -3.46 2.24 -1.29
CA PHE A 77 -2.59 3.42 -1.30
C PHE A 77 -1.48 3.25 -0.28
N GLY A 78 -0.23 3.38 -0.72
CA GLY A 78 0.93 3.19 0.15
C GLY A 78 0.99 1.79 0.76
N PRO A 79 1.02 0.71 -0.05
CA PRO A 79 0.96 -0.67 0.45
C PRO A 79 2.22 -1.11 1.22
N GLY A 80 3.21 -0.23 1.36
CA GLY A 80 4.46 -0.53 2.09
C GLY A 80 5.18 -1.71 1.47
N ARG A 81 5.32 -2.80 2.23
CA ARG A 81 5.96 -4.06 1.78
C ARG A 81 5.02 -4.99 1.01
N GLY A 82 3.73 -4.66 0.91
CA GLY A 82 2.69 -5.50 0.30
C GLY A 82 2.09 -6.54 1.24
N THR A 83 2.45 -6.52 2.53
CA THR A 83 2.04 -7.49 3.55
C THR A 83 0.52 -7.56 3.70
N LEU A 84 -0.15 -6.39 3.77
CA LEU A 84 -1.61 -6.33 3.88
C LEU A 84 -2.29 -7.01 2.67
N MET A 85 -1.90 -6.65 1.45
CA MET A 85 -2.44 -7.27 0.23
C MET A 85 -2.21 -8.78 0.22
N ALA A 86 -1.01 -9.25 0.59
CA ALA A 86 -0.69 -10.67 0.61
C ALA A 86 -1.60 -11.44 1.58
N ASP A 87 -1.76 -10.94 2.80
CA ASP A 87 -2.62 -11.58 3.81
C ASP A 87 -4.10 -11.50 3.47
N LEU A 88 -4.55 -10.39 2.88
CA LEU A 88 -5.90 -10.21 2.35
C LEU A 88 -6.21 -11.28 1.31
N LEU A 89 -5.34 -11.45 0.31
CA LEU A 89 -5.51 -12.45 -0.75
C LEU A 89 -5.46 -13.87 -0.20
N ARG A 90 -4.60 -14.12 0.80
CA ARG A 90 -4.52 -15.41 1.48
C ARG A 90 -5.80 -15.73 2.25
N GLY A 91 -6.34 -14.77 3.01
CA GLY A 91 -7.62 -14.90 3.72
C GLY A 91 -8.82 -15.05 2.78
N ALA A 92 -8.76 -14.42 1.62
CA ALA A 92 -9.79 -14.51 0.58
C ALA A 92 -9.66 -15.74 -0.33
N SER A 93 -8.58 -16.52 -0.23
CA SER A 93 -8.23 -17.58 -1.20
C SER A 93 -9.31 -18.66 -1.39
N LYS A 94 -10.17 -18.88 -0.38
CA LYS A 94 -11.29 -19.85 -0.46
C LYS A 94 -12.50 -19.33 -1.23
N PHE A 95 -12.57 -18.02 -1.51
CA PHE A 95 -13.67 -17.39 -2.23
C PHE A 95 -13.29 -17.15 -3.69
N GLU A 96 -13.22 -18.23 -4.47
CA GLU A 96 -12.68 -18.19 -5.85
C GLU A 96 -13.37 -17.17 -6.77
N LYS A 97 -14.70 -17.00 -6.64
CA LYS A 97 -15.43 -16.03 -7.47
C LYS A 97 -14.98 -14.60 -7.18
N PHE A 98 -14.78 -14.28 -5.90
CA PHE A 98 -14.28 -12.99 -5.48
C PHE A 98 -12.85 -12.78 -6.00
N THR A 99 -11.93 -13.70 -5.71
CA THR A 99 -10.52 -13.54 -6.10
C THR A 99 -10.33 -13.45 -7.62
N LYS A 100 -11.12 -14.21 -8.42
CA LYS A 100 -11.11 -14.12 -9.89
C LYS A 100 -11.72 -12.82 -10.43
N SER A 101 -12.53 -12.11 -9.65
CA SER A 101 -13.11 -10.82 -10.04
C SER A 101 -12.16 -9.63 -9.78
N LEU A 102 -11.10 -9.83 -8.99
CA LEU A 102 -10.23 -8.75 -8.55
C LEU A 102 -9.31 -8.25 -9.67
N ASN A 103 -9.28 -6.93 -9.82
CA ASN A 103 -8.24 -6.20 -10.53
C ASN A 103 -7.48 -5.35 -9.49
N ILE A 104 -6.27 -5.79 -9.15
CA ILE A 104 -5.52 -5.22 -8.01
C ILE A 104 -4.66 -4.05 -8.48
N HIS A 105 -4.75 -2.92 -7.78
CA HIS A 105 -3.95 -1.72 -8.02
C HIS A 105 -3.23 -1.30 -6.73
N MET A 106 -1.92 -1.21 -6.80
CA MET A 106 -1.07 -0.71 -5.72
C MET A 106 -0.50 0.66 -6.08
N ILE A 107 -0.95 1.69 -5.38
CA ILE A 107 -0.52 3.08 -5.61
C ILE A 107 0.67 3.38 -4.71
N GLU A 108 1.86 3.34 -5.29
CA GLU A 108 3.13 3.56 -4.61
C GLU A 108 3.97 4.62 -5.34
N VAL A 109 4.68 5.46 -4.58
CA VAL A 109 5.60 6.47 -5.11
C VAL A 109 7.05 5.99 -5.08
N SER A 110 7.43 5.23 -4.06
CA SER A 110 8.79 4.73 -3.85
C SER A 110 9.16 3.61 -4.84
N PRO A 111 10.18 3.79 -5.69
CA PRO A 111 10.66 2.75 -6.60
C PRO A 111 11.18 1.50 -5.87
N THR A 112 11.73 1.68 -4.67
CA THR A 112 12.26 0.59 -3.83
C THR A 112 11.11 -0.28 -3.33
N LEU A 113 10.07 0.32 -2.76
CA LEU A 113 8.90 -0.42 -2.25
C LEU A 113 8.15 -1.12 -3.39
N LYS A 114 8.06 -0.51 -4.58
CA LYS A 114 7.51 -1.18 -5.78
C LYS A 114 8.22 -2.48 -6.11
N LYS A 115 9.54 -2.55 -5.93
CA LYS A 115 10.31 -3.78 -6.18
C LYS A 115 10.01 -4.82 -5.11
N ILE A 116 9.96 -4.42 -3.84
CA ILE A 116 9.64 -5.30 -2.71
C ILE A 116 8.24 -5.89 -2.88
N GLN A 117 7.23 -5.06 -3.13
CA GLN A 117 5.83 -5.47 -3.34
C GLN A 117 5.70 -6.51 -4.47
N LYS A 118 6.44 -6.33 -5.58
CA LYS A 118 6.44 -7.31 -6.67
C LYS A 118 6.98 -8.66 -6.24
N LEU A 119 7.96 -8.72 -5.34
CA LEU A 119 8.48 -9.98 -4.82
C LEU A 119 7.51 -10.60 -3.81
N THR A 120 6.83 -9.78 -3.00
CA THR A 120 5.87 -10.24 -1.98
C THR A 120 4.62 -10.87 -2.58
N LEU A 121 4.20 -10.44 -3.77
CA LEU A 121 2.93 -10.84 -4.41
C LEU A 121 3.10 -11.81 -5.61
N ILE A 122 4.28 -12.40 -5.78
CA ILE A 122 4.52 -13.53 -6.72
C ILE A 122 4.20 -14.84 -6.02
#